data_AF-A0A9D2I408-F1
#
_entry.id   AF-A0A9D2I408-F1
#
_cell.length_a   1.000
_cell.length_b   1.000
_cell.length_c   1.000
_cell.angle_alpha   90.00
_cell.angle_beta   90.00
_cell.angle_gamma   90.00
#
_symmetry.space_group_name_H-M   'P 1'
#
loop_
_entity.id
_entity.type
_entity.pdbx_description
1 polymer ?
#
loop_
_entity_poly.entity_id
_entity_poly.type
_entity_poly.pdbx_seq_one_letter_code
_entity_poly.pdbx_strand_id
1 'polypeptide(L)'
;MNLNTTMKKLQRAILSTGLVIKIGTSQFYSPEQGRMITVWILSTPTLQNGRNGWKMRDYEILRTASAVEAVKCLAEIWEQTKGRKNEGC
;
A
#
# COMPACT_ATOMS: atom_id res chain seq x y z
N MET A 1 17.77 6.82 7.39
CA MET A 1 16.45 6.19 7.63
C MET A 1 16.18 5.21 6.50
N ASN A 2 15.97 3.92 6.77
CA ASN A 2 15.80 2.93 5.70
C ASN A 2 14.31 2.81 5.35
N LEU A 3 13.92 3.31 4.18
CA LEU A 3 12.51 3.41 3.76
C LEU A 3 11.81 2.05 3.75
N ASN A 4 12.52 0.97 3.39
CA ASN A 4 11.99 -0.39 3.44
C ASN A 4 11.62 -0.83 4.85
N THR A 5 12.45 -0.51 5.84
CA THR A 5 12.16 -0.82 7.24
C THR A 5 10.96 -0.03 7.73
N THR A 6 10.85 1.24 7.36
CA THR A 6 9.70 2.09 7.70
C THR A 6 8.41 1.57 7.06
N MET A 7 8.44 1.22 5.77
CA MET A 7 7.29 0.63 5.07
C MET A 7 6.78 -0.64 5.76
N LYS A 8 7.69 -1.57 6.12
CA LYS A 8 7.31 -2.80 6.83
C LYS A 8 6.76 -2.53 8.23
N LYS A 9 7.31 -1.55 8.96
CA LYS A 9 6.79 -1.14 10.28
C LYS A 9 5.37 -0.58 10.15
N LEU A 10 5.13 0.30 9.18
CA LEU A 10 3.80 0.85 8.90
C LEU A 10 2.83 -0.24 8.46
N GLN A 11 3.25 -1.15 7.58
CA GLN A 11 2.43 -2.29 7.17
C GLN A 11 1.99 -3.13 8.39
N ARG A 12 2.91 -3.43 9.32
CA ARG A 12 2.59 -4.19 10.54
C ARG A 12 1.67 -3.41 11.48
N ALA A 13 1.85 -2.09 11.58
CA ALA A 13 0.97 -1.23 12.37
C ALA A 13 -0.45 -1.25 11.81
N ILE A 14 -0.61 -1.01 10.50
CA ILE A 14 -1.91 -1.03 9.81
C ILE A 14 -2.57 -2.41 9.94
N LEU A 15 -1.80 -3.49 9.82
CA LEU A 15 -2.30 -4.85 10.04
C LEU A 15 -2.90 -5.04 11.45
N SER A 16 -2.33 -4.39 12.47
CA SER A 16 -2.87 -4.41 13.84
C SER A 16 -4.23 -3.71 13.97
N THR A 17 -4.63 -2.88 13.00
CA THR A 17 -5.97 -2.25 12.94
C THR A 17 -6.99 -3.09 12.16
N GLY A 18 -6.60 -4.25 11.64
CA GLY A 18 -7.47 -5.14 10.86
C GLY A 18 -7.54 -4.81 9.37
N LEU A 19 -6.81 -3.79 8.90
CA LEU A 19 -6.66 -3.48 7.48
C LEU A 19 -5.43 -4.20 6.92
N VAL A 20 -5.59 -4.92 5.81
CA VAL A 20 -4.48 -5.62 5.14
C VAL A 20 -4.00 -4.78 3.96
N ILE A 21 -2.74 -4.35 3.98
CA ILE A 21 -2.11 -3.69 2.83
C ILE A 21 -0.99 -4.58 2.28
N LYS A 22 -1.05 -4.84 0.97
CA LYS A 22 -0.03 -5.53 0.19
C LYS A 22 0.90 -4.49 -0.42
N ILE A 23 2.20 -4.75 -0.32
CA ILE A 23 3.26 -3.93 -0.92
C ILE A 23 3.92 -4.78 -2.02
N GLY A 24 3.64 -4.45 -3.27
CA GLY A 24 4.28 -5.01 -4.45
C GLY A 24 5.40 -4.12 -4.95
N THR A 25 6.38 -4.74 -5.62
CA THR A 25 7.45 -4.02 -6.33
C THR A 25 7.53 -4.53 -7.75
N SER A 26 7.52 -3.62 -8.72
CA SER A 26 7.72 -3.91 -10.14
C SER A 26 8.93 -3.15 -10.62
N GLN A 27 9.84 -3.82 -11.33
CA GLN A 27 11.05 -3.19 -11.86
C GLN A 27 11.00 -3.21 -13.38
N PHE A 28 11.34 -2.10 -14.02
CA PHE A 28 11.44 -2.02 -15.47
C PHE A 28 12.65 -1.19 -15.87
N TYR A 29 13.29 -1.56 -16.98
CA TYR A 29 14.41 -0.79 -17.52
C TYR A 29 13.88 0.41 -18.31
N SER A 30 14.29 1.62 -17.94
CA SER A 30 13.96 2.84 -18.69
C SER A 30 15.15 3.19 -19.58
N PRO A 31 15.05 3.00 -20.92
CA PRO A 31 16.13 3.37 -21.84
C PRO A 31 16.38 4.88 -21.84
N GLU A 32 15.34 5.69 -21.59
CA GLU A 32 15.43 7.16 -21.52
C GLU A 32 16.26 7.66 -20.32
N GLN A 33 16.21 6.95 -19.19
CA GLN A 33 16.99 7.30 -17.99
C GLN A 33 18.26 6.45 -17.83
N GLY A 34 18.48 5.48 -18.72
CA GLY A 34 19.62 4.56 -18.67
C GLY A 34 19.73 3.72 -17.40
N ARG A 35 18.60 3.47 -16.70
CA ARG A 35 18.59 2.77 -15.41
C ARG A 35 17.34 1.92 -15.19
N MET A 36 17.45 0.94 -14.30
CA MET A 36 16.30 0.17 -13.81
C MET A 36 15.49 1.02 -12.81
N ILE A 37 14.22 1.24 -13.13
CA ILE A 37 13.27 1.96 -12.28
C ILE A 37 12.53 0.94 -11.43
N THR A 38 12.48 1.16 -10.12
CA THR A 38 11.64 0.38 -9.20
C THR A 38 10.35 1.14 -8.93
N VAL A 39 9.22 0.51 -9.23
CA VAL A 39 7.88 0.97 -8.94
C VAL A 39 7.34 0.22 -7.74
N TRP A 40 6.81 0.97 -6.79
CA TRP A 40 6.09 0.50 -5.62
C TRP A 40 4.60 0.51 -5.92
N ILE A 41 3.94 -0.60 -5.60
CA ILE A 41 2.51 -0.81 -5.78
C ILE A 41 1.91 -1.11 -4.41
N LEU A 42 1.01 -0.27 -3.93
CA LEU A 42 0.26 -0.50 -2.70
C LEU A 42 -1.13 -0.98 -3.08
N SER A 43 -1.59 -2.08 -2.49
CA SER A 43 -2.90 -2.64 -2.78
C SER A 43 -3.60 -3.14 -1.51
N THR A 44 -4.93 -3.12 -1.48
CA THR A 44 -5.72 -3.70 -0.41
C THR A 44 -6.64 -4.78 -0.97
N PRO A 45 -6.74 -5.97 -0.35
CA PRO A 45 -7.71 -6.96 -0.74
C PRO A 45 -9.10 -6.46 -0.33
N THR A 46 -9.99 -6.31 -1.29
CA THR A 46 -11.38 -5.92 -1.06
C THR A 46 -12.32 -6.92 -1.71
N LEU A 47 -13.47 -7.14 -1.08
CA LEU A 47 -14.50 -8.02 -1.60
C LEU A 47 -15.26 -7.25 -2.68
N GLN A 48 -15.07 -7.60 -3.94
CA GLN A 48 -15.78 -6.97 -5.06
C GLN A 48 -16.89 -7.88 -5.55
N ASN A 49 -18.09 -7.32 -5.73
CA ASN A 49 -19.19 -8.03 -6.37
C ASN A 49 -19.07 -7.87 -7.88
N GLY A 50 -18.68 -8.95 -8.56
CA GLY A 50 -18.64 -9.01 -10.02
C GLY A 50 -19.86 -9.72 -10.60
N ARG A 51 -19.93 -9.81 -11.93
CA ARG A 51 -20.98 -10.57 -12.65
C ARG A 51 -21.10 -12.04 -12.20
N ASN A 52 -20.02 -12.65 -11.70
CA ASN A 52 -19.98 -14.03 -11.23
C ASN A 52 -19.85 -14.14 -9.70
N GLY A 53 -20.41 -13.18 -8.96
CA GLY A 53 -20.46 -13.17 -7.50
C GLY A 53 -19.30 -12.45 -6.80
N TRP A 54 -19.30 -12.54 -5.47
CA TRP A 54 -18.28 -11.95 -4.61
C TRP A 54 -16.93 -12.63 -4.81
N LYS A 55 -15.94 -11.87 -5.26
CA LYS A 55 -14.56 -12.34 -5.36
C LYS A 55 -13.63 -11.36 -4.65
N MET A 56 -12.66 -11.92 -3.94
CA MET A 56 -11.57 -11.14 -3.37
C MET A 56 -10.71 -10.61 -4.52
N ARG A 57 -10.56 -9.29 -4.63
CA ARG A 57 -9.67 -8.65 -5.60
C ARG A 57 -8.77 -7.67 -4.89
N ASP A 58 -7.54 -7.59 -5.36
CA ASP A 58 -6.60 -6.57 -4.91
C ASP A 58 -6.91 -5.26 -5.61
N TYR A 59 -7.29 -4.25 -4.82
CA TYR A 59 -7.50 -2.90 -5.29
C TYR A 59 -6.21 -2.10 -5.13
N GLU A 60 -5.69 -1.55 -6.23
CA GLU A 60 -4.50 -0.70 -6.22
C GLU A 60 -4.85 0.66 -5.61
N ILE A 61 -4.13 1.03 -4.55
CA ILE A 61 -4.26 2.32 -3.86
C ILE A 61 -3.29 3.34 -4.46
N LEU A 62 -2.05 2.91 -4.70
CA LEU A 62 -0.99 3.78 -5.19
C LEU A 62 0.00 2.97 -6.03
N ARG A 63 0.42 3.55 -7.15
CA ARG A 63 1.54 3.08 -7.97
C ARG A 63 2.50 4.22 -8.21
N THR A 64 3.73 4.14 -7.69
CA THR A 64 4.72 5.22 -7.77
C THR A 64 6.15 4.69 -7.92
N ALA A 65 6.99 5.39 -8.66
CA ALA A 65 8.44 5.13 -8.71
C ALA A 65 9.19 5.71 -7.49
N SER A 66 8.49 6.43 -6.59
CA SER A 66 9.07 7.06 -5.41
C SER A 66 8.76 6.27 -4.14
N ALA A 67 9.80 5.69 -3.53
CA ALA A 67 9.66 5.01 -2.24
C ALA A 67 9.17 5.95 -1.12
N VAL A 68 9.45 7.26 -1.22
CA VAL A 68 9.01 8.26 -0.23
C VAL A 68 7.50 8.47 -0.31
N GLU A 69 6.94 8.53 -1.52
CA GLU A 69 5.49 8.64 -1.69
C GLU A 69 4.75 7.40 -1.18
N ALA A 70 5.30 6.21 -1.43
CA ALA A 70 4.75 4.98 -0.87
C ALA A 70 4.72 5.00 0.67
N VAL A 71 5.79 5.48 1.32
CA VAL A 71 5.82 5.64 2.79
C VAL A 71 4.81 6.67 3.27
N LYS A 72 4.69 7.82 2.61
CA LYS A 72 3.71 8.86 2.98
C LYS A 72 2.28 8.32 2.92
N CYS A 73 1.92 7.66 1.82
CA CYS A 73 0.60 7.04 1.67
C CYS A 73 0.31 6.03 2.79
N LEU A 74 1.27 5.15 3.12
CA LEU A 74 1.11 4.21 4.25
C LEU A 74 0.95 4.95 5.59
N ALA A 75 1.66 6.05 5.81
CA ALA A 75 1.53 6.85 7.02
C ALA A 75 0.16 7.53 7.13
N GLU A 76 -0.37 8.06 6.02
CA GLU A 76 -1.70 8.66 5.96
C GLU A 76 -2.81 7.62 6.22
N ILE A 77 -2.68 6.41 5.64
CA ILE A 77 -3.60 5.30 5.92
C ILE A 77 -3.57 4.94 7.41
N TRP A 78 -2.37 4.82 7.98
CA TRP A 78 -2.20 4.50 9.40
C TRP A 78 -2.82 5.54 10.33
N GLU A 79 -2.67 6.82 10.01
CA GLU A 79 -3.25 7.89 10.83
C GLU A 79 -4.78 7.90 10.73
N GLN A 80 -5.33 7.63 9.54
CA GLN A 80 -6.77 7.45 9.35
C GLN A 80 -7.31 6.23 10.12
N THR A 81 -6.58 5.11 10.15
CA THR A 81 -7.05 3.92 10.89
C THR A 81 -6.96 4.08 12.40
N LYS A 82 -6.03 4.90 12.92
CA LYS A 82 -6.00 5.28 14.34
C LYS A 82 -7.20 6.12 14.75
N GLY A 83 -7.60 7.10 13.95
CA GLY A 83 -8.74 7.99 14.25
C GLY A 83 -10.04 7.20 14.48
N ARG A 84 -10.19 6.09 13.76
CA ARG A 84 -11.34 5.18 13.84
C ARG A 84 -11.53 4.50 15.20
N LYS A 85 -10.52 4.48 16.07
CA LYS A 85 -10.61 3.90 17.43
C LYS A 85 -11.23 4.85 18.45
N ASN A 86 -11.39 6.14 18.14
CA ASN A 86 -11.91 7.14 19.08
C ASN A 86 -13.40 7.51 18.86
N GLU A 87 -14.07 6.95 17.85
CA GLU A 87 -15.47 7.23 17.53
C GLU A 87 -16.35 5.96 17.55
N GLY A 88 -16.06 5.05 18.49
CA GLY A 88 -16.87 3.85 18.72
C GLY A 88 -17.09 3.64 20.22
N CYS A 89 -18.23 4.17 20.68
CA CYS A 89 -19.04 3.85 21.88
C CYS A 89 -18.41 2.97 22.97
#